data_AF-A0A117P7S4-F1
#
_entry.id   AF-A0A117P7S4-F1
#
_cell.length_a   1.000
_cell.length_b   1.000
_cell.length_c   1.000
_cell.angle_alpha   90.00
_cell.angle_beta   90.00
_cell.angle_gamma   90.00
#
_symmetry.space_group_name_H-M   'P 1'
#
loop_
_entity.id
_entity.type
_entity.pdbx_description
1 polymer ?
#
loop_
_entity_poly.entity_id
_entity_poly.type
_entity_poly.pdbx_seq_one_letter_code
_entity_poly.pdbx_strand_id
1 'polypeptide(L)'
;MHLLSERELQVFLLLSHGYSNREIAALLGVTERTIKAHMAQILAKLGVESRLQAGLVAFAHGLPGHIGDSEGSDHPPDTSADS
;
A
#
# COMPACT_ATOMS: atom_id res chain seq x y z
N MET A 1 12.27 -11.11 -3.45
CA MET A 1 11.90 -9.69 -3.64
C MET A 1 13.13 -8.76 -3.61
N HIS A 2 14.22 -9.08 -4.32
CA HIS A 2 15.41 -8.19 -4.36
C HIS A 2 15.29 -7.04 -5.37
N LEU A 3 14.18 -6.99 -6.11
CA LEU A 3 13.93 -5.99 -7.14
C LEU A 3 13.39 -4.66 -6.56
N LEU A 4 12.77 -4.73 -5.38
CA LEU A 4 12.23 -3.58 -4.67
C LEU A 4 13.26 -3.08 -3.65
N SER A 5 13.38 -1.76 -3.54
CA SER A 5 14.06 -1.12 -2.42
C SER A 5 13.34 -1.41 -1.11
N GLU A 6 14.02 -1.20 0.01
CA GLU A 6 13.44 -1.43 1.35
C GLU A 6 12.13 -0.64 1.55
N ARG A 7 12.08 0.60 1.09
CA ARG A 7 10.87 1.44 1.19
C ARG A 7 9.73 0.95 0.30
N GLU A 8 10.06 0.50 -0.91
CA GLU A 8 9.08 -0.09 -1.82
C GLU A 8 8.56 -1.43 -1.31
N LEU A 9 9.42 -2.24 -0.67
CA LEU A 9 9.03 -3.49 -0.04
C LEU A 9 8.05 -3.25 1.12
N GLN A 10 8.31 -2.24 1.96
CA GLN A 10 7.38 -1.84 3.03
C GLN A 10 6.01 -1.46 2.47
N VAL A 11 5.98 -0.62 1.42
CA VAL A 11 4.73 -0.22 0.76
C VAL A 11 4.02 -1.42 0.13
N PHE A 12 4.77 -2.31 -0.52
CA PHE A 12 4.23 -3.51 -1.17
C PHE A 12 3.64 -4.51 -0.16
N LEU A 13 4.29 -4.68 0.99
CA LEU A 13 3.78 -5.49 2.09
C LEU A 13 2.47 -4.90 2.63
N LEU A 14 2.43 -3.62 2.97
CA LEU A 14 1.19 -3.02 3.49
C LEU A 14 0.06 -3.07 2.44
N LEU A 15 0.40 -2.90 1.17
CA LEU A 15 -0.56 -3.09 0.08
C LEU A 15 -1.11 -4.53 0.03
N SER A 16 -0.27 -5.55 0.22
CA SER A 16 -0.72 -6.95 0.23
C SER A 16 -1.66 -7.24 1.40
N HIS A 17 -1.48 -6.54 2.52
CA HIS A 17 -2.37 -6.63 3.68
C HIS A 17 -3.72 -5.90 3.48
N GLY A 18 -3.89 -5.18 2.36
CA GLY A 18 -5.13 -4.48 2.04
C GLY A 18 -5.15 -2.99 2.37
N TYR A 19 -4.10 -2.44 3.01
CA TYR A 19 -4.09 -1.03 3.43
C TYR A 19 -4.21 -0.05 2.25
N SER A 20 -5.04 0.97 2.40
CA SER A 20 -5.19 2.07 1.45
C SER A 20 -3.94 2.95 1.40
N ASN A 21 -3.79 3.74 0.34
CA ASN A 21 -2.62 4.62 0.19
C ASN A 21 -2.51 5.64 1.33
N ARG A 22 -3.64 6.04 1.93
CA ARG A 22 -3.69 6.95 3.08
C ARG A 22 -3.21 6.28 4.35
N GLU A 23 -3.64 5.05 4.62
CA GLU A 23 -3.19 4.28 5.78
C GLU A 23 -1.71 3.95 5.67
N ILE A 24 -1.25 3.54 4.49
CA ILE A 24 0.18 3.31 4.22
C ILE A 24 0.97 4.60 4.45
N ALA A 25 0.46 5.75 3.98
CA ALA A 25 1.09 7.04 4.18
C ALA A 25 1.20 7.39 5.67
N ALA A 26 0.14 7.17 6.45
CA ALA A 26 0.12 7.39 7.89
C ALA A 26 1.10 6.46 8.64
N LEU A 27 1.09 5.16 8.33
CA LEU A 27 1.98 4.17 8.94
C LEU A 27 3.46 4.43 8.65
N LEU A 28 3.76 4.96 7.46
CA LEU A 28 5.13 5.24 7.03
C LEU A 28 5.56 6.68 7.33
N GLY A 29 4.69 7.54 7.85
CA GLY A 29 4.98 8.95 8.14
C GLY A 29 5.26 9.79 6.88
N VAL A 30 4.60 9.47 5.76
CA VAL A 30 4.77 10.17 4.47
C VAL A 30 3.44 10.65 3.93
N THR A 31 3.44 11.33 2.78
CA THR A 31 2.21 11.77 2.12
C THR A 31 1.67 10.70 1.17
N GLU A 32 0.36 10.71 0.90
CA GLU A 32 -0.24 9.86 -0.13
C GLU A 32 0.40 10.02 -1.50
N ARG A 33 0.85 11.23 -1.85
CA ARG A 33 1.57 11.50 -3.10
C ARG A 33 2.86 10.69 -3.18
N THR A 34 3.60 10.61 -2.08
CA THR A 34 4.81 9.79 -1.97
C THR A 34 4.48 8.31 -2.14
N ILE A 35 3.39 7.83 -1.53
CA ILE A 35 2.93 6.44 -1.72
C ILE A 35 2.56 6.15 -3.17
N LYS A 36 1.84 7.04 -3.85
CA LYS A 36 1.51 6.90 -5.27
C LYS A 36 2.76 6.81 -6.14
N ALA A 37 3.80 7.60 -5.84
CA ALA A 37 5.07 7.53 -6.55
C ALA A 37 5.80 6.18 -6.32
N HIS A 38 5.85 5.69 -5.07
CA HIS A 38 6.40 4.36 -4.78
C HIS A 38 5.60 3.24 -5.44
N MET A 39 4.26 3.33 -5.46
CA MET A 39 3.42 2.37 -6.15
C MET A 39 3.71 2.33 -7.65
N ALA A 40 3.84 3.47 -8.32
CA ALA A 40 4.19 3.49 -9.74
C ALA A 40 5.53 2.80 -10.02
N GLN A 41 6.53 3.03 -9.16
CA GLN A 41 7.83 2.35 -9.24
C GLN A 41 7.70 0.84 -8.99
N ILE A 42 6.95 0.42 -7.97
CA ILE A 42 6.70 -0.99 -7.65
C ILE A 42 6.01 -1.69 -8.83
N LEU A 43 4.93 -1.10 -9.35
CA LEU A 43 4.18 -1.64 -10.49
C LEU A 43 5.07 -1.80 -11.72
N ALA A 44 5.86 -0.77 -12.05
CA ALA A 44 6.82 -0.81 -13.15
C ALA A 44 7.90 -1.89 -12.96
N LYS A 45 8.43 -2.04 -11.74
CA LYS A 45 9.44 -3.07 -11.42
C LYS A 45 8.86 -4.48 -11.47
N LEU A 46 7.65 -4.67 -10.98
CA LEU A 46 6.96 -5.96 -10.98
C LEU A 46 6.35 -6.31 -12.36
N GLY A 47 6.33 -5.37 -13.31
CA GLY A 47 5.76 -5.57 -14.63
C GLY A 47 4.24 -5.68 -14.62
N VAL A 48 3.57 -5.03 -13.67
CA VAL A 48 2.11 -5.04 -13.52
C VAL A 48 1.54 -3.63 -13.65
N GLU A 49 0.28 -3.52 -14.00
CA GLU A 49 -0.38 -2.24 -14.30
C GLU A 49 -1.40 -1.82 -13.24
N SER A 50 -1.82 -2.76 -12.36
CA SER A 50 -2.84 -2.49 -11.36
C SER A 50 -2.48 -2.98 -9.97
N ARG A 51 -3.04 -2.33 -8.95
CA ARG A 51 -2.96 -2.76 -7.54
C ARG A 51 -3.46 -4.20 -7.35
N LEU A 52 -4.48 -4.60 -8.09
CA LEU A 52 -5.02 -5.96 -8.05
C LEU A 52 -3.99 -6.97 -8.55
N GLN A 53 -3.33 -6.69 -9.68
CA GLN A 53 -2.22 -7.50 -10.18
C GLN A 53 -1.02 -7.51 -9.20
N ALA A 54 -0.70 -6.39 -8.56
CA ALA A 54 0.32 -6.35 -7.53
C ALA A 54 -0.03 -7.23 -6.31
N GLY A 55 -1.30 -7.25 -5.90
CA GLY A 55 -1.80 -8.15 -4.86
C GLY A 55 -1.72 -9.63 -5.28
N LEU A 56 -2.00 -9.95 -6.54
CA LEU A 56 -1.81 -11.30 -7.09
C LEU A 56 -0.34 -11.71 -7.09
N VAL A 57 0.58 -10.80 -7.41
CA VAL A 57 2.03 -11.05 -7.31
C VAL A 57 2.40 -11.30 -5.85
N ALA A 58 1.88 -10.53 -4.90
CA ALA A 58 2.13 -10.75 -3.48
C ALA A 58 1.65 -12.15 -3.05
N PHE A 59 0.44 -12.54 -3.44
CA PHE A 59 -0.11 -13.87 -3.19
C PHE A 59 0.74 -14.98 -3.81
N ALA A 60 1.18 -14.82 -5.07
CA ALA A 60 2.06 -15.77 -5.75
C ALA A 60 3.42 -15.96 -5.03
N HIS A 61 3.87 -14.93 -4.30
CA HIS A 61 5.07 -14.98 -3.47
C HIS A 61 4.83 -15.45 -2.03
N GLY A 62 3.62 -15.90 -1.69
CA GLY A 62 3.26 -16.40 -0.36
C GLY A 62 3.11 -15.29 0.68
N LEU A 63 2.96 -14.03 0.25
CA LEU A 63 2.63 -12.94 1.17
C LEU A 63 1.14 -13.01 1.53
N PRO A 64 0.78 -12.68 2.78
CA PRO A 64 -0.61 -12.62 3.19
C PRO A 64 -1.34 -11.60 2.32
N GLY A 65 -2.35 -12.09 1.60
CA GLY A 65 -3.23 -11.31 0.75
C GLY A 65 -4.64 -11.38 1.32
N HIS A 66 -5.11 -10.30 1.96
CA HIS A 66 -6.54 -10.14 2.21
C HIS A 66 -7.14 -9.49 0.97
N ILE A 67 -7.78 -10.29 0.12
CA ILE A 67 -8.48 -9.82 -1.08
C ILE A 67 -9.93 -9.57 -0.67
N GLY A 68 -10.28 -8.30 -0.46
CA GLY A 68 -11.57 -7.85 0.09
C GLY A 68 -11.35 -7.29 1.48
N ASP A 69 -11.75 -6.06 1.82
CA ASP A 69 -13.03 -5.43 1.45
C ASP A 69 -12.85 -3.95 1.13
N SER A 70 -13.33 -3.54 -0.05
CA SER A 70 -13.57 -2.13 -0.35
C SER A 70 -14.93 -1.73 0.23
N GLU A 71 -15.00 -1.30 1.49
CA GLU A 71 -16.12 -0.49 2.00
C GLU A 71 -15.64 0.49 3.09
N GLY A 72 -16.07 1.76 2.97
CA GLY A 72 -15.89 2.81 3.99
C GLY A 72 -14.69 3.72 3.74
N SER A 73 -14.80 4.78 2.93
CA SER A 73 -15.47 6.04 3.26
C SER A 73 -14.94 6.65 4.57
N ASP A 74 -14.29 7.80 4.43
CA ASP A 74 -14.37 8.91 5.38
C ASP A 74 -14.26 8.56 6.88
N HIS A 75 -13.04 8.36 7.36
CA HIS A 75 -12.73 8.72 8.74
C HIS A 75 -11.85 9.98 8.68
N PRO A 76 -12.33 11.18 9.08
CA PRO A 76 -11.42 12.28 9.36
C PRO A 76 -10.43 11.81 10.43
N PRO A 77 -9.20 12.32 10.48
CA PRO A 77 -8.45 12.21 11.72
C PRO A 77 -9.32 12.84 12.81
N ASP A 78 -9.73 12.05 13.81
CA ASP A 78 -10.11 12.59 15.10
C ASP A 78 -8.88 13.35 15.64
N THR A 79 -8.75 14.61 15.22
CA THR A 79 -8.04 15.63 15.98
C THR A 79 -9.06 16.27 16.91
N SER A 80 -9.75 15.45 17.71
CA SER A 80 -10.20 15.87 19.03
C SER A 80 -9.00 15.77 19.97
N ALA A 81 -8.08 16.73 19.83
CA ALA A 81 -7.28 17.19 20.94
C ALA A 81 -7.89 18.53 21.37
N ASP A 82 -9.00 18.41 22.12
CA ASP A 82 -9.47 19.46 23.00
C ASP A 82 -8.45 19.61 24.14
N SER A 83 -7.78 20.76 24.19
CA SER A 83 -7.37 21.51 25.40
C SER A 83 -6.63 22.78 25.00
#